data_AF-A0AAV0LPF0-F1
#
_entry.id   AF-A0AAV0LPF0-F1
#
_cell.length_a   1.000
_cell.length_b   1.000
_cell.length_c   1.000
_cell.angle_alpha   90.00
_cell.angle_beta   90.00
_cell.angle_gamma   90.00
#
_symmetry.space_group_name_H-M   'P 1'
#
loop_
_entity.id
_entity.type
_entity.pdbx_description
1 polymer ?
#
loop_
_entity_poly.entity_id
_entity_poly.type
_entity_poly.pdbx_seq_one_letter_code
_entity_poly.pdbx_strand_id
1 'polypeptide(L)'
;MKDVIRLSNRLNGKPEKKEAQDLRRNLFPTPFSFFVGSTFEGAPREQQALLELEDTAARLKREKETLRNTLNYLTAASAVKDVFPSA
;
A
#
# COMPACT_ATOMS: atom_id res chain seq x y z
N MET A 1 -3.92 -1.79 -4.52
CA MET A 1 -3.54 -2.32 -3.19
C MET A 1 -3.21 -3.81 -3.23
N LYS A 2 -4.05 -4.69 -3.81
CA LYS A 2 -3.73 -6.13 -3.96
C LYS A 2 -2.35 -6.38 -4.59
N ASP A 3 -2.03 -5.70 -5.69
CA ASP A 3 -0.71 -5.84 -6.34
C ASP A 3 0.45 -5.36 -5.49
N VAL A 4 0.27 -4.28 -4.72
CA VAL A 4 1.29 -3.77 -3.79
C VAL A 4 1.57 -4.81 -2.70
N ILE A 5 0.53 -5.39 -2.11
CA ILE A 5 0.66 -6.44 -1.08
C ILE A 5 1.37 -7.68 -1.66
N ARG A 6 0.92 -8.14 -2.84
CA ARG A 6 1.51 -9.30 -3.53
C ARG A 6 2.98 -9.11 -3.84
N LEU A 7 3.36 -7.98 -4.44
CA LEU A 7 4.76 -7.68 -4.79
C LEU A 7 5.63 -7.45 -3.55
N SER A 8 5.10 -6.79 -2.52
CA SER A 8 5.80 -6.61 -1.24
C SER A 8 6.08 -7.95 -0.55
N ASN A 9 5.10 -8.85 -0.50
CA ASN A 9 5.28 -10.19 0.08
C ASN A 9 6.33 -11.01 -0.72
N ARG A 10 6.25 -10.97 -2.07
CA ARG A 10 7.22 -11.63 -2.96
C ARG A 10 8.66 -11.14 -2.74
N LEU A 11 8.83 -9.83 -2.55
CA LEU A 11 10.16 -9.24 -2.32
C LEU A 11 10.70 -9.56 -0.92
N ASN A 12 9.86 -9.51 0.11
CA ASN A 12 10.27 -9.70 1.50
C ASN A 12 10.32 -11.16 1.95
N GLY A 13 9.93 -12.12 1.11
CA GLY A 13 9.92 -13.56 1.45
C GLY A 13 8.99 -13.92 2.62
N LYS A 14 8.05 -13.02 2.97
CA LYS A 14 7.09 -13.25 4.05
C LYS A 14 5.97 -14.16 3.53
N PRO A 15 5.43 -15.08 4.36
CA PRO A 15 4.21 -15.81 3.99
C PRO A 15 3.13 -14.79 3.65
N GLU A 16 2.30 -15.07 2.66
CA GLU A 16 1.27 -14.14 2.19
C GLU A 16 0.47 -13.61 3.39
N LYS A 17 0.72 -12.36 3.79
CA LYS A 17 -0.14 -11.67 4.76
C LYS A 17 -1.57 -11.80 4.25
N LYS A 18 -2.50 -12.20 5.12
CA LYS A 18 -3.94 -12.38 4.82
C LYS A 18 -4.33 -11.39 3.72
N GLU A 19 -4.78 -11.91 2.58
CA GLU A 19 -5.30 -11.09 1.49
C GLU A 19 -6.14 -9.98 2.10
N ALA A 20 -5.94 -8.74 1.65
CA ALA A 20 -6.77 -7.62 2.02
C ALA A 20 -8.23 -8.03 1.80
N GLN A 21 -8.87 -8.50 2.87
CA GLN A 21 -10.22 -9.04 2.90
C GLN A 21 -11.08 -8.04 2.16
N ASP A 22 -11.85 -8.50 1.16
CA ASP A 22 -12.45 -7.65 0.13
C ASP A 22 -12.84 -6.26 0.66
N LEU A 23 -11.91 -5.30 0.50
CA LEU A 23 -11.95 -4.00 1.18
C LEU A 23 -13.13 -3.14 0.74
N ARG A 24 -13.89 -3.66 -0.22
CA ARG A 24 -15.07 -3.09 -0.83
C ARG A 24 -16.35 -3.45 -0.08
N ARG A 25 -16.34 -4.46 0.81
CA ARG A 25 -17.53 -4.83 1.58
C ARG A 25 -17.78 -3.81 2.70
N ASN A 26 -18.81 -2.99 2.52
CA ASN A 26 -19.46 -2.17 3.54
C ASN A 26 -18.64 -1.01 4.15
N LEU A 27 -17.58 -0.54 3.50
CA LEU A 27 -16.81 0.61 3.99
C LEU A 27 -17.27 1.90 3.31
N PHE A 28 -17.85 2.80 4.09
CA PHE A 28 -18.05 4.21 3.72
C PHE A 28 -16.67 4.88 3.46
N PRO A 29 -16.60 5.93 2.63
CA PRO A 29 -15.33 6.51 2.15
C PRO A 29 -14.33 6.86 3.26
N THR A 30 -14.81 7.38 4.39
CA THR A 30 -13.95 7.84 5.50
C THR A 30 -13.32 6.68 6.28
N PRO A 31 -14.09 5.68 6.78
CA PRO A 31 -13.50 4.46 7.35
C PRO A 31 -12.53 3.74 6.39
N PHE A 32 -12.87 3.68 5.10
CA PHE A 32 -12.00 3.07 4.10
C PHE A 32 -10.64 3.77 4.03
N SER A 33 -10.63 5.10 3.97
CA SER A 33 -9.41 5.91 3.97
C SER A 33 -8.52 5.65 5.20
N PHE A 34 -9.09 5.68 6.41
CA PHE A 34 -8.31 5.38 7.63
C PHE A 34 -7.76 3.95 7.64
N PHE A 35 -8.54 2.98 7.16
CA PHE A 35 -8.04 1.62 6.96
C PHE A 35 -6.83 1.61 6.03
N VAL A 36 -6.91 2.27 4.86
CA VAL A 36 -5.79 2.34 3.91
C VAL A 36 -4.56 2.98 4.55
N GLY A 37 -4.71 4.11 5.25
CA GLY A 37 -3.61 4.78 5.96
C GLY A 37 -2.93 3.89 7.01
N SER A 38 -3.70 3.05 7.72
CA SER A 38 -3.14 2.10 8.69
C SER A 38 -2.20 1.06 8.07
N THR A 39 -2.34 0.79 6.76
CA THR A 39 -1.50 -0.19 6.03
C THR A 39 -0.13 0.35 5.61
N PHE A 40 0.11 1.66 5.74
CA PHE A 40 1.40 2.29 5.43
C PHE A 40 2.44 2.06 6.54
N GLU A 41 2.63 0.77 6.88
CA GLU A 41 3.59 0.27 7.86
C GLU A 41 5.01 0.75 7.50
N GLY A 42 5.72 1.36 8.45
CA GLY A 42 7.08 1.87 8.24
C GLY A 42 7.17 3.26 7.60
N ALA A 43 6.04 3.95 7.35
CA ALA A 43 6.01 5.31 6.82
C ALA A 43 5.33 6.31 7.78
N PRO A 44 5.89 6.54 9.00
CA PRO A 44 5.22 7.33 10.05
C PRO A 44 4.92 8.78 9.62
N ARG A 45 5.78 9.38 8.77
CA ARG A 45 5.54 10.72 8.23
C ARG A 45 4.34 10.77 7.29
N GLU A 46 4.18 9.75 6.44
CA GLU A 46 3.05 9.68 5.53
C GLU A 46 1.76 9.39 6.30
N GLN A 47 1.81 8.51 7.31
CA GLN A 47 0.66 8.25 8.18
C GLN A 47 0.21 9.53 8.91
N GLN A 48 1.16 10.29 9.47
CA GLN A 48 0.85 11.58 10.10
C GLN A 48 0.25 12.57 9.11
N ALA A 49 0.83 12.73 7.92
CA ALA A 49 0.29 13.61 6.90
C ALA A 49 -1.14 13.23 6.47
N LEU A 50 -1.47 11.93 6.44
CA LEU A 50 -2.85 11.49 6.17
C LEU A 50 -3.80 11.84 7.32
N LEU A 51 -3.37 11.73 8.57
CA LEU A 51 -4.20 12.08 9.74
C LEU A 51 -4.51 13.58 9.80
N GLU A 52 -3.62 14.43 9.27
CA GLU A 52 -3.80 15.88 9.18
C GLU A 52 -4.76 16.31 8.06
N LEU A 53 -5.09 15.43 7.11
CA LEU A 53 -6.07 15.71 6.06
C LEU A 53 -7.49 15.49 6.60
N GLU A 54 -8.26 16.55 6.74
CA GLU A 54 -9.66 16.48 7.19
C GLU A 54 -10.61 16.00 6.08
N ASP A 55 -10.40 16.47 4.84
CA ASP A 55 -11.21 16.06 3.69
C ASP A 55 -10.90 14.62 3.29
N THR A 56 -11.94 13.77 3.31
CA THR A 56 -11.83 12.36 2.94
C THR A 56 -11.45 12.19 1.47
N ALA A 57 -11.93 13.07 0.57
CA ALA A 57 -11.58 12.98 -0.85
C ALA A 57 -10.10 13.31 -1.09
N ALA A 58 -9.59 14.38 -0.45
CA ALA A 58 -8.17 14.71 -0.44
C ALA A 58 -7.32 13.58 0.13
N ARG A 59 -7.74 12.97 1.25
CA ARG A 59 -7.03 11.85 1.87
C ARG A 59 -6.94 10.64 0.93
N LEU A 60 -8.06 10.24 0.32
CA LEU A 60 -8.10 9.14 -0.65
C LEU A 60 -7.25 9.43 -1.91
N LYS A 61 -7.21 10.67 -2.37
CA LYS A 61 -6.37 11.07 -3.51
C LYS A 61 -4.89 10.91 -3.17
N ARG A 62 -4.48 11.36 -1.98
CA ARG A 62 -3.11 11.23 -1.48
C ARG A 62 -2.73 9.75 -1.32
N GLU A 63 -3.58 8.96 -0.69
CA GLU A 63 -3.38 7.52 -0.53
C GLU A 63 -3.19 6.80 -1.88
N LYS A 64 -3.99 7.17 -2.90
CA LYS A 64 -3.87 6.62 -4.25
C LYS A 64 -2.52 6.93 -4.89
N GLU A 65 -2.03 8.16 -4.75
CA GLU A 65 -0.73 8.58 -5.27
C GLU A 65 0.41 7.82 -4.57
N THR A 66 0.36 7.74 -3.24
CA THR A 66 1.34 6.98 -2.45
C THR A 66 1.35 5.50 -2.83
N LEU A 67 0.19 4.87 -2.95
CA LEU A 67 0.09 3.47 -3.41
C LEU A 67 0.64 3.27 -4.82
N ARG A 68 0.45 4.22 -5.72
CA ARG A 68 0.99 4.15 -7.10
C ARG A 68 2.51 4.26 -7.10
N ASN A 69 3.08 5.16 -6.31
CA ASN A 69 4.53 5.30 -6.16
C ASN A 69 5.15 4.03 -5.57
N THR A 70 4.54 3.46 -4.53
CA THR A 70 4.98 2.18 -3.95
C THR A 70 4.87 1.04 -4.95
N LEU A 71 3.78 0.97 -5.73
CA LEU A 71 3.63 -0.05 -6.77
C LEU A 71 4.77 0.04 -7.80
N ASN A 72 5.04 1.24 -8.32
CA ASN A 72 6.12 1.46 -9.29
C ASN A 72 7.47 1.01 -8.74
N TYR A 73 7.78 1.36 -7.48
CA TYR A 73 9.00 0.92 -6.80
C TYR A 73 9.07 -0.61 -6.67
N LEU A 74 8.01 -1.25 -6.18
CA LEU A 74 7.98 -2.70 -6.01
C LEU A 74 8.07 -3.45 -7.35
N THR A 75 7.44 -2.93 -8.40
CA THR A 75 7.56 -3.49 -9.75
C THR A 75 9.00 -3.40 -10.26
N ALA A 76 9.65 -2.24 -10.09
CA ALA A 76 11.06 -2.07 -10.47
C ALA A 76 11.97 -3.01 -9.65
N ALA A 77 11.81 -3.06 -8.33
CA ALA A 77 12.59 -3.94 -7.46
C ALA A 77 12.37 -5.43 -7.79
N SER A 78 11.14 -5.83 -8.12
CA SER A 78 10.84 -7.20 -8.55
C SER A 78 11.51 -7.52 -9.89
N ALA A 79 11.50 -6.61 -10.85
CA ALA A 79 12.16 -6.81 -12.14
C ALA A 79 13.68 -6.95 -11.98
N VAL A 80 14.31 -6.13 -11.14
CA VAL A 80 15.74 -6.25 -10.83
C VAL A 80 16.05 -7.61 -10.21
N LYS A 81 15.26 -8.07 -9.24
CA LYS A 81 15.44 -9.41 -8.63
C LYS A 81 15.30 -10.54 -9.65
N ASP A 82 14.40 -10.41 -10.61
CA ASP A 82 14.17 -11.42 -11.66
C ASP A 82 15.32 -11.47 -12.68
N VAL A 83 15.98 -10.33 -12.95
CA VAL A 83 17.13 -10.24 -13.88
C VAL A 83 18.46 -10.57 -13.20
N PHE A 84 18.59 -10.28 -11.91
CA PHE A 84 19.77 -10.58 -11.09
C PHE A 84 19.41 -11.55 -9.96
N PRO A 85 19.11 -12.82 -10.25
CA PRO A 85 18.93 -13.80 -9.20
C PRO A 85 20.27 -13.93 -8.47
N SER A 86 20.31 -13.55 -7.19
CA SER A 86 21.46 -13.77 -6.32
C SER A 86 21.82 -15.26 -6.38
N ALA A 87 23.03 -15.56 -6.84
CA ALA A 87 23.60 -16.91 -6.91
C ALA A 87 23.69 -17.57 -5.52
#